data_AF-A0A4R1BQ65-F1
#
_entry.id   AF-A0A4R1BQ65-F1
#
_cell.length_a   1.000
_cell.length_b   1.000
_cell.length_c   1.000
_cell.angle_alpha   90.00
_cell.angle_beta   90.00
_cell.angle_gamma   90.00
#
_symmetry.space_group_name_H-M   'P 1'
#
loop_
_entity.id
_entity.type
_entity.pdbx_description
1 polymer ?
#
loop_
_entity_poly.entity_id
_entity_poly.type
_entity_poly.pdbx_seq_one_letter_code
_entity_poly.pdbx_strand_id
1 'polypeptide(L)'
;MTTVVLGLGFEQYLEVVAVRVAVLHAAAGTLVPLFMVCMLTGFFGRNRSFGEGLGVWKFALFAAFAMTIPYVTVAALLGPEFPSLLGGLIGLIIVVFAAQRGFLVPREPWDFGPRSEWEEDWMGNVDPEEELAIDRPNMGLLRAWTPYLLVALILVLTRVPQLPLQEFLSGIAIEWNNIFGTEISEGLQPFYLPGFVFLVVIVSTYFIHRMTRQQIAASWRIAGGQILGAGIALLFALPLVRVFINSGPEFNTTGLESMPITLAEGAAALAGNEWPFFAPWIGALGAFIAGSNTVSNLTFALFQFATAERIGAIPEIVVAVQAVGGAAGNMITVHNVVAASATVGLLGREGALLRKTIIPMTYYCLISGSLAYIWVNGIGLNLGTIAFLLLAAVLVVAVLAIRRSAARAPAPESETTR
;
A
#
# COMPACT_ATOMS: atom_id res chain seq x y z
N MET A 1 -21.82 17.36 -2.87
CA MET A 1 -22.26 16.26 -1.99
C MET A 1 -22.00 16.66 -0.55
N THR A 2 -23.01 17.20 0.14
CA THR A 2 -23.02 17.31 1.59
C THR A 2 -23.27 15.91 2.14
N THR A 3 -22.37 15.38 2.98
CA THR A 3 -22.46 14.01 3.48
C THR A 3 -23.52 13.94 4.60
N VAL A 4 -24.74 13.55 4.22
CA VAL A 4 -25.94 13.60 5.07
C VAL A 4 -25.87 12.63 6.27
N VAL A 5 -24.97 11.64 6.25
CA VAL A 5 -24.91 10.61 7.31
C VAL A 5 -24.31 11.15 8.63
N LEU A 6 -23.49 12.21 8.60
CA LEU A 6 -22.95 12.87 9.80
C LEU A 6 -23.01 14.41 9.76
N GLY A 7 -23.47 15.02 8.68
CA GLY A 7 -23.49 16.48 8.53
C GLY A 7 -22.08 17.10 8.43
N LEU A 8 -21.09 16.31 8.01
CA LEU A 8 -19.69 16.71 7.97
C LEU A 8 -19.37 17.52 6.70
N GLY A 9 -18.45 18.47 6.84
CA GLY A 9 -17.77 19.06 5.69
C GLY A 9 -16.91 18.02 4.95
N PHE A 10 -16.57 18.28 3.70
CA PHE A 10 -15.75 17.36 2.90
C PHE A 10 -14.40 17.04 3.54
N GLU A 11 -13.72 18.04 4.12
CA GLU A 11 -12.45 17.84 4.84
C GLU A 11 -12.59 16.87 6.03
N GLN A 12 -13.63 17.07 6.86
CA GLN A 12 -13.90 16.19 8.00
C GLN A 12 -14.26 14.77 7.55
N TYR A 13 -15.00 14.65 6.44
CA TYR A 13 -15.26 13.34 5.83
C TYR A 13 -13.96 12.65 5.42
N LEU A 14 -13.02 13.37 4.78
CA LEU A 14 -11.72 12.83 4.40
C LEU A 14 -10.90 12.38 5.61
N GLU A 15 -10.86 13.17 6.69
CA GLU A 15 -10.18 12.78 7.93
C GLU A 15 -10.75 11.49 8.53
N VAL A 16 -12.09 11.37 8.55
CA VAL A 16 -12.76 10.17 9.06
C VAL A 16 -12.46 8.95 8.18
N VAL A 17 -12.52 9.08 6.85
CA VAL A 17 -12.11 8.00 5.93
C VAL A 17 -10.65 7.62 6.19
N ALA A 18 -9.76 8.60 6.33
CA ALA A 18 -8.33 8.39 6.51
C ALA A 18 -8.01 7.58 7.77
N VAL A 19 -8.63 7.92 8.90
CA VAL A 19 -8.45 7.17 10.15
C VAL A 19 -9.00 5.75 10.02
N ARG A 20 -10.17 5.57 9.36
CA ARG A 20 -10.75 4.23 9.13
C ARG A 20 -9.87 3.37 8.23
N VAL A 21 -9.35 3.94 7.14
CA VAL A 21 -8.34 3.31 6.28
C VAL A 21 -7.13 2.91 7.12
N ALA A 22 -6.67 3.79 8.00
CA ALA A 22 -5.48 3.54 8.78
C ALA A 22 -5.65 2.39 9.78
N VAL A 23 -6.81 2.34 10.46
CA VAL A 23 -7.17 1.28 11.40
C VAL A 23 -7.30 -0.06 10.68
N LEU A 24 -7.96 -0.10 9.52
CA LEU A 24 -8.10 -1.32 8.71
C LEU A 24 -6.73 -1.82 8.22
N HIS A 25 -5.86 -0.91 7.76
CA HIS A 25 -4.48 -1.24 7.40
C HIS A 25 -3.67 -1.77 8.59
N ALA A 26 -3.82 -1.18 9.78
CA ALA A 26 -3.13 -1.64 10.97
C ALA A 26 -3.56 -3.05 11.40
N ALA A 27 -4.86 -3.32 11.35
CA ALA A 27 -5.41 -4.64 11.66
C ALA A 27 -4.92 -5.70 10.66
N ALA A 28 -5.09 -5.45 9.36
CA ALA A 28 -4.63 -6.36 8.32
C ALA A 28 -3.09 -6.52 8.33
N GLY A 29 -2.37 -5.42 8.53
CA GLY A 29 -0.91 -5.32 8.56
C GLY A 29 -0.24 -6.05 9.72
N THR A 30 -0.97 -6.36 10.80
CA THR A 30 -0.42 -7.00 12.01
C THR A 30 0.31 -8.31 11.69
N LEU A 31 -0.23 -9.12 10.79
CA LEU A 31 0.37 -10.41 10.42
C LEU A 31 1.29 -10.34 9.20
N VAL A 32 1.37 -9.21 8.51
CA VAL A 32 2.11 -9.10 7.23
C VAL A 32 3.59 -9.45 7.39
N PRO A 33 4.35 -8.92 8.38
CA PRO A 33 5.77 -9.30 8.53
C PRO A 33 5.95 -10.81 8.77
N LEU A 34 5.11 -11.40 9.61
CA LEU A 34 5.17 -12.84 9.89
C LEU A 34 4.82 -13.67 8.65
N PHE A 35 3.78 -13.25 7.95
CA PHE A 35 3.32 -13.88 6.71
C PHE A 35 4.42 -13.86 5.64
N MET A 36 5.09 -12.71 5.47
CA MET A 36 6.20 -12.57 4.54
C MET A 36 7.38 -13.49 4.89
N VAL A 37 7.76 -13.59 6.16
CA VAL A 37 8.85 -14.49 6.56
C VAL A 37 8.47 -15.96 6.37
N CYS A 38 7.23 -16.36 6.70
CA CYS A 38 6.77 -17.72 6.43
C CYS A 38 6.77 -18.05 4.94
N MET A 39 6.39 -17.09 4.08
CA MET A 39 6.48 -17.26 2.63
C MET A 39 7.94 -17.39 2.17
N LEU A 40 8.86 -16.59 2.74
CA LEU A 40 10.28 -16.70 2.41
C LEU A 40 10.82 -18.08 2.76
N THR A 41 10.60 -18.58 3.97
CA THR A 41 11.09 -19.91 4.35
C THR A 41 10.38 -21.05 3.62
N GLY A 42 9.09 -20.88 3.30
CA GLY A 42 8.29 -21.87 2.58
C GLY A 42 8.63 -22.00 1.10
N PHE A 43 8.74 -20.88 0.39
CA PHE A 43 9.03 -20.89 -1.04
C PHE A 43 10.52 -20.98 -1.34
N PHE A 44 11.36 -20.35 -0.50
CA PHE A 44 12.78 -20.16 -0.78
C PHE A 44 13.73 -20.83 0.24
N GLY A 45 13.20 -21.47 1.28
CA GLY A 45 14.02 -22.22 2.23
C GLY A 45 14.48 -23.57 1.70
N ARG A 46 15.64 -24.04 2.19
CA ARG A 46 16.19 -25.38 1.88
C ARG A 46 15.17 -26.48 2.13
N ASN A 47 14.45 -26.41 3.24
CA ASN A 47 13.43 -27.39 3.65
C ASN A 47 12.03 -27.09 3.10
N ARG A 48 11.84 -26.00 2.34
CA ARG A 48 10.55 -25.52 1.82
C ARG A 48 9.44 -25.49 2.87
N SER A 49 9.81 -25.09 4.08
CA SER A 49 8.94 -25.14 5.26
C SER A 49 8.49 -23.73 5.64
N PHE A 50 7.19 -23.48 5.51
CA PHE A 50 6.56 -22.25 6.01
C PHE A 50 6.69 -22.11 7.53
N GLY A 51 7.09 -23.17 8.24
CA GLY A 51 7.19 -23.19 9.70
C GLY A 51 8.44 -22.67 10.30
N GLU A 52 9.53 -22.69 9.55
CA GLU A 52 10.78 -22.09 9.99
C GLU A 52 10.57 -20.59 10.23
N GLY A 53 9.80 -19.93 9.37
CA GLY A 53 9.43 -18.53 9.53
C GLY A 53 8.57 -18.24 10.77
N LEU A 54 7.88 -19.22 11.35
CA LEU A 54 7.19 -19.03 12.62
C LEU A 54 8.17 -18.82 13.78
N GLY A 55 9.45 -19.17 13.65
CA GLY A 55 10.47 -18.92 14.67
C GLY A 55 10.61 -17.45 15.04
N VAL A 56 10.35 -16.53 14.10
CA VAL A 56 10.48 -15.07 14.29
C VAL A 56 9.19 -14.37 14.71
N TRP A 57 8.11 -15.11 15.01
CA TRP A 57 6.77 -14.54 15.22
C TRP A 57 6.71 -13.39 16.23
N LYS A 58 7.46 -13.47 17.34
CA LYS A 58 7.48 -12.42 18.36
C LYS A 58 8.05 -11.11 17.81
N PHE A 59 9.19 -11.21 17.12
CA PHE A 59 9.84 -10.06 16.51
C PHE A 59 9.01 -9.52 15.34
N ALA A 60 8.39 -10.39 14.55
CA ALA A 60 7.53 -9.99 13.44
C ALA A 60 6.30 -9.20 13.90
N LEU A 61 5.61 -9.64 14.97
CA LEU A 61 4.49 -8.89 15.56
C LEU A 61 4.96 -7.57 16.18
N PHE A 62 6.09 -7.59 16.88
CA PHE A 62 6.70 -6.37 17.40
C PHE A 62 7.01 -5.37 16.28
N ALA A 63 7.59 -5.83 15.18
CA ALA A 63 7.90 -4.99 14.03
C ALA A 63 6.63 -4.44 13.36
N ALA A 64 5.57 -5.24 13.27
CA ALA A 64 4.27 -4.78 12.79
C ALA A 64 3.75 -3.62 13.66
N PHE A 65 3.70 -3.80 14.99
CA PHE A 65 3.20 -2.78 15.92
C PHE A 65 4.08 -1.54 16.00
N ALA A 66 5.40 -1.69 15.88
CA ALA A 66 6.33 -0.57 15.82
C ALA A 66 6.05 0.38 14.65
N MET A 67 5.46 -0.14 13.56
CA MET A 67 5.02 0.66 12.42
C MET A 67 3.55 1.07 12.52
N THR A 68 2.63 0.13 12.82
CA THR A 68 1.19 0.36 12.71
C THR A 68 0.64 1.27 13.80
N ILE A 69 1.21 1.27 15.01
CA ILE A 69 0.77 2.16 16.09
C ILE A 69 1.12 3.62 15.74
N PRO A 70 2.37 3.98 15.39
CA PRO A 70 2.67 5.33 14.90
C PRO A 70 1.88 5.69 13.65
N TYR A 71 1.69 4.76 12.72
CA TYR A 71 0.90 4.98 11.49
C TYR A 71 -0.54 5.44 11.80
N VAL A 72 -1.27 4.73 12.67
CA VAL A 72 -2.64 5.11 13.07
C VAL A 72 -2.65 6.40 13.89
N THR A 73 -1.67 6.58 14.77
CA THR A 73 -1.54 7.80 15.59
C THR A 73 -1.34 9.03 14.72
N VAL A 74 -0.48 8.93 13.71
CA VAL A 74 -0.25 10.00 12.73
C VAL A 74 -1.50 10.27 11.91
N ALA A 75 -2.23 9.25 11.47
CA ALA A 75 -3.50 9.44 10.77
C ALA A 75 -4.52 10.21 11.62
N ALA A 76 -4.59 9.91 12.91
CA ALA A 76 -5.53 10.54 13.84
C ALA A 76 -5.14 11.97 14.26
N LEU A 77 -3.84 12.30 14.30
CA LEU A 77 -3.35 13.57 14.84
C LEU A 77 -2.87 14.56 13.78
N LEU A 78 -2.34 14.07 12.66
CA LEU A 78 -1.66 14.87 11.63
C LEU A 78 -2.32 14.76 10.25
N GLY A 79 -3.36 13.93 10.10
CA GLY A 79 -4.14 13.81 8.87
C GLY A 79 -3.69 12.68 7.92
N PRO A 80 -4.37 12.56 6.77
CA PRO A 80 -4.21 11.47 5.79
C PRO A 80 -2.85 11.38 5.11
N GLU A 81 -2.06 12.44 5.06
CA GLU A 81 -0.90 12.56 4.16
C GLU A 81 0.35 11.82 4.67
N PHE A 82 0.48 11.71 5.99
CA PHE A 82 1.70 11.27 6.68
C PHE A 82 1.76 9.84 7.23
N PRO A 83 0.66 9.07 7.37
CA PRO A 83 0.70 7.79 8.08
C PRO A 83 1.80 6.85 7.59
N SER A 84 1.88 6.60 6.29
CA SER A 84 2.85 5.68 5.70
C SER A 84 4.29 6.15 5.83
N LEU A 85 4.52 7.47 5.69
CA LEU A 85 5.85 8.08 5.75
C LEU A 85 6.42 8.06 7.17
N LEU A 86 5.67 8.61 8.14
CA LEU A 86 6.12 8.70 9.53
C LEU A 86 6.02 7.34 10.24
N GLY A 87 4.96 6.57 9.98
CA GLY A 87 4.79 5.23 10.52
C GLY A 87 5.94 4.30 10.12
N GLY A 88 6.31 4.30 8.84
CA GLY A 88 7.44 3.53 8.33
C GLY A 88 8.78 3.98 8.92
N LEU A 89 9.04 5.30 8.98
CA LEU A 89 10.29 5.85 9.51
C LEU A 89 10.46 5.57 11.01
N ILE A 90 9.42 5.82 11.81
CA ILE A 90 9.44 5.55 13.26
C ILE A 90 9.60 4.04 13.50
N GLY A 91 8.82 3.22 12.78
CA GLY A 91 8.91 1.77 12.86
C GLY A 91 10.32 1.25 12.55
N LEU A 92 10.96 1.76 11.49
CA LEU A 92 12.33 1.41 11.13
C LEU A 92 13.32 1.72 12.26
N ILE A 93 13.26 2.94 12.83
CA ILE A 93 14.14 3.35 13.93
C ILE A 93 13.99 2.40 15.13
N ILE A 94 12.74 2.12 15.53
CA ILE A 94 12.43 1.22 16.65
C ILE A 94 12.92 -0.20 16.38
N VAL A 95 12.62 -0.74 15.19
CA VAL A 95 12.93 -2.13 14.82
C VAL A 95 14.44 -2.34 14.68
N VAL A 96 15.16 -1.42 14.03
CA VAL A 96 16.62 -1.51 13.89
C VAL A 96 17.30 -1.48 15.26
N PHE A 97 16.90 -0.55 16.13
CA PHE A 97 17.44 -0.46 17.48
C PHE A 97 17.15 -1.71 18.32
N ALA A 98 15.92 -2.23 18.24
CA ALA A 98 15.53 -3.46 18.92
C ALA A 98 16.33 -4.67 18.41
N ALA A 99 16.49 -4.80 17.09
CA ALA A 99 17.28 -5.86 16.46
C ALA A 99 18.75 -5.81 16.90
N GLN A 100 19.37 -4.62 16.90
CA GLN A 100 20.75 -4.42 17.36
C GLN A 100 20.97 -4.83 18.82
N ARG A 101 19.92 -4.76 19.65
CA ARG A 101 19.95 -5.19 21.06
C ARG A 101 19.48 -6.64 21.26
N GLY A 102 19.20 -7.38 20.19
CA GLY A 102 18.71 -8.75 20.27
C GLY A 102 17.31 -8.87 20.88
N PHE A 103 16.52 -7.79 20.92
CA PHE A 103 15.19 -7.81 21.52
C PHE A 103 14.23 -8.63 20.64
N LEU A 104 13.69 -9.73 21.19
CA LEU A 104 12.78 -10.68 20.53
C LEU A 104 13.33 -11.39 19.28
N VAL A 105 14.59 -11.16 18.92
CA VAL A 105 15.28 -11.84 17.81
C VAL A 105 15.44 -13.33 18.14
N PRO A 106 15.19 -14.25 17.20
CA PRO A 106 15.43 -15.68 17.39
C PRO A 106 16.89 -15.96 17.78
N ARG A 107 17.10 -16.96 18.63
CA ARG A 107 18.45 -17.37 19.07
C ARG A 107 19.20 -18.13 17.97
N GLU A 108 18.47 -18.94 17.21
CA GLU A 108 19.01 -19.68 16.08
C GLU A 108 18.79 -18.85 14.82
N PRO A 109 19.87 -18.43 14.13
CA PRO A 109 19.73 -17.74 12.86
C PRO A 109 19.19 -18.73 11.81
N TRP A 110 18.25 -18.25 11.02
CA TRP A 110 17.82 -18.94 9.80
C TRP A 110 18.50 -18.25 8.62
N ASP A 111 19.07 -19.04 7.72
CA ASP A 111 19.72 -18.54 6.52
C ASP A 111 19.32 -19.38 5.31
N PHE A 112 19.49 -18.82 4.12
CA PHE A 112 19.32 -19.54 2.87
C PHE A 112 20.39 -20.63 2.74
N GLY A 113 20.06 -21.71 2.01
CA GLY A 113 21.06 -22.71 1.63
C GLY A 113 22.13 -22.11 0.71
N PRO A 114 23.22 -22.85 0.43
CA PRO A 114 24.26 -22.41 -0.50
C PRO A 114 23.67 -21.97 -1.85
N ARG A 115 24.16 -20.85 -2.41
CA ARG A 115 23.67 -20.27 -3.69
C ARG A 115 23.69 -21.28 -4.85
N SER A 116 24.61 -22.24 -4.82
CA SER A 116 24.71 -23.34 -5.79
C SER A 116 23.50 -24.28 -5.81
N GLU A 117 22.70 -24.31 -4.74
CA GLU A 117 21.48 -25.11 -4.62
C GLU A 117 20.21 -24.32 -4.96
N TRP A 118 20.32 -23.03 -5.28
CA TRP A 118 19.15 -22.18 -5.59
C TRP A 118 18.57 -22.54 -6.96
N GLU A 119 17.25 -22.49 -7.05
CA GLU A 119 16.58 -22.74 -8.32
C GLU A 119 16.92 -21.64 -9.34
N GLU A 120 17.05 -22.04 -10.61
CA GLU A 120 17.32 -21.08 -11.69
C GLU A 120 16.27 -19.97 -11.74
N ASP A 121 15.02 -20.26 -11.37
CA ASP A 121 13.91 -19.31 -11.38
C ASP A 121 14.00 -18.22 -10.29
N TRP A 122 14.91 -18.37 -9.31
CA TRP A 122 15.22 -17.36 -8.29
C TRP A 122 16.32 -16.41 -8.74
N MET A 123 17.20 -16.89 -9.61
CA MET A 123 18.37 -16.16 -10.07
C MET A 123 17.98 -15.21 -11.20
N GLY A 124 18.06 -13.91 -10.95
CA GLY A 124 17.95 -12.90 -12.00
C GLY A 124 19.24 -12.77 -12.80
N ASN A 125 19.19 -11.97 -13.87
CA ASN A 125 20.37 -11.66 -14.71
C ASN A 125 21.30 -10.60 -14.10
N VAL A 126 21.07 -10.19 -12.85
CA VAL A 126 21.89 -9.25 -12.10
C VAL A 126 22.70 -10.04 -11.08
N ASP A 127 24.02 -9.97 -11.14
CA ASP A 127 24.88 -10.63 -10.15
C ASP A 127 25.19 -9.70 -8.97
N PRO A 128 24.69 -9.99 -7.76
CA PRO A 128 24.97 -9.16 -6.58
C PRO A 128 26.45 -9.12 -6.20
N GLU A 129 27.22 -10.16 -6.53
CA GLU A 129 28.66 -10.23 -6.22
C GLU A 129 29.47 -9.23 -7.06
N GLU A 130 29.12 -9.07 -8.33
CA GLU A 130 29.69 -8.04 -9.19
C GLU A 130 29.36 -6.63 -8.68
N GLU A 131 28.14 -6.42 -8.17
CA GLU A 131 27.74 -5.11 -7.63
C GLU A 131 28.40 -4.79 -6.28
N LEU A 132 28.59 -5.80 -5.41
CA LEU A 132 29.33 -5.68 -4.15
C LEU A 132 30.85 -5.47 -4.36
N ALA A 133 31.40 -5.96 -5.47
CA ALA A 133 32.81 -5.77 -5.83
C ALA A 133 33.13 -4.34 -6.29
N ILE A 134 32.11 -3.51 -6.56
CA ILE A 134 32.30 -2.09 -6.91
C ILE A 134 32.62 -1.30 -5.65
N ASP A 135 33.88 -0.91 -5.48
CA ASP A 135 34.33 -0.03 -4.39
C ASP A 135 33.72 1.37 -4.56
N ARG A 136 32.58 1.61 -3.89
CA ARG A 136 31.88 2.90 -3.88
C ARG A 136 32.30 3.67 -2.62
N PRO A 137 32.56 4.98 -2.71
CA PRO A 137 32.89 5.79 -1.54
C PRO A 137 31.77 5.68 -0.49
N ASN A 138 32.12 5.25 0.71
CA ASN A 138 31.19 5.08 1.83
C ASN A 138 30.51 6.40 2.18
N MET A 139 29.22 6.51 1.88
CA MET A 139 28.38 7.60 2.37
C MET A 139 27.92 7.27 3.78
N GLY A 140 28.18 8.16 4.75
CA GLY A 140 27.68 7.99 6.11
C GLY A 140 26.15 7.87 6.12
N LEU A 141 25.62 6.99 6.99
CA LEU A 141 24.20 6.65 7.03
C LEU A 141 23.29 7.89 7.10
N LEU A 142 23.61 8.85 7.96
CA LEU A 142 22.82 10.08 8.09
C LEU A 142 22.76 10.87 6.77
N ARG A 143 23.87 10.93 6.03
CA ARG A 143 23.97 11.61 4.73
C ARG A 143 23.19 10.88 3.64
N ALA A 144 23.13 9.54 3.72
CA ALA A 144 22.32 8.71 2.83
C ALA A 144 20.82 8.94 3.05
N TRP A 145 20.42 9.12 4.31
CA TRP A 145 19.02 9.30 4.70
C TRP A 145 18.52 10.74 4.60
N THR A 146 19.40 11.74 4.46
CA THR A 146 19.00 13.17 4.45
C THR A 146 17.85 13.50 3.49
N PRO A 147 17.79 13.00 2.24
CA PRO A 147 16.68 13.30 1.33
C PRO A 147 15.33 12.84 1.89
N TYR A 148 15.26 11.63 2.45
CA TYR A 148 14.02 11.11 3.05
C TYR A 148 13.61 11.89 4.29
N LEU A 149 14.58 12.26 5.14
CA LEU A 149 14.33 13.09 6.32
C LEU A 149 13.85 14.49 5.95
N LEU A 150 14.41 15.09 4.89
CA LEU A 150 13.99 16.40 4.39
C LEU A 150 12.58 16.35 3.80
N VAL A 151 12.24 15.31 3.03
CA VAL A 151 10.87 15.10 2.54
C VAL A 151 9.89 15.04 3.70
N ALA A 152 10.17 14.19 4.70
CA ALA A 152 9.29 14.05 5.86
C ALA A 152 9.15 15.37 6.63
N LEU A 153 10.26 16.05 6.89
CA LEU A 153 10.25 17.32 7.62
C LEU A 153 9.49 18.41 6.86
N ILE A 154 9.81 18.65 5.59
CA ILE A 154 9.19 19.73 4.81
C ILE A 154 7.70 19.44 4.60
N LEU A 155 7.31 18.19 4.28
CA LEU A 155 5.90 17.86 4.15
C LEU A 155 5.13 18.11 5.46
N VAL A 156 5.66 17.67 6.61
CA VAL A 156 4.99 17.93 7.90
C VAL A 156 4.87 19.43 8.15
N LEU A 157 5.93 20.20 7.95
CA LEU A 157 5.91 21.66 8.14
C LEU A 157 4.89 22.37 7.24
N THR A 158 4.67 21.89 6.00
CA THR A 158 3.71 22.51 5.08
C THR A 158 2.24 22.15 5.36
N ARG A 159 1.98 21.20 6.25
CA ARG A 159 0.61 20.72 6.60
C ARG A 159 0.21 20.95 8.05
N VAL A 160 1.12 21.45 8.87
CA VAL A 160 0.83 21.84 10.26
C VAL A 160 0.00 23.14 10.23
N PRO A 161 -1.29 23.14 10.63
CA PRO A 161 -2.16 24.31 10.50
C PRO A 161 -1.70 25.52 11.33
N GLN A 162 -0.89 25.29 12.37
CA GLN A 162 -0.32 26.36 13.19
C GLN A 162 0.80 27.14 12.48
N LEU A 163 1.29 26.67 11.33
CA LEU A 163 2.32 27.34 10.55
C LEU A 163 1.71 28.02 9.32
N PRO A 164 2.09 29.27 8.98
CA PRO A 164 1.54 30.01 7.84
C PRO A 164 2.03 29.50 6.47
N LEU A 165 2.65 28.31 6.43
CA LEU A 165 3.24 27.74 5.22
C LEU A 165 2.18 27.19 4.27
N GLN A 166 1.10 26.62 4.80
CA GLN A 166 0.01 26.11 3.97
C GLN A 166 -0.60 27.23 3.13
N GLU A 167 -1.04 28.31 3.78
CA GLU A 167 -1.63 29.48 3.11
C GLU A 167 -0.67 30.11 2.10
N PHE A 168 0.61 30.20 2.45
CA PHE A 168 1.65 30.72 1.56
C PHE A 168 1.81 29.88 0.29
N LEU A 169 1.84 28.55 0.42
CA LEU A 169 2.03 27.64 -0.71
C LEU A 169 0.76 27.42 -1.53
N SER A 170 -0.43 27.54 -0.92
CA SER A 170 -1.71 27.45 -1.62
C SER A 170 -2.14 28.76 -2.27
N GLY A 171 -1.47 29.88 -1.96
CA GLY A 171 -1.86 31.22 -2.42
C GLY A 171 -1.76 31.45 -3.94
N ILE A 172 -1.03 30.59 -4.66
CA ILE A 172 -1.01 30.57 -6.12
C ILE A 172 -1.80 29.35 -6.59
N ALA A 173 -3.02 29.59 -7.08
CA ALA A 173 -3.87 28.61 -7.72
C ALA A 173 -4.00 28.93 -9.21
N ILE A 174 -3.90 27.89 -10.04
CA ILE A 174 -4.23 27.94 -11.46
C ILE A 174 -5.58 27.25 -11.63
N GLU A 175 -6.59 28.01 -12.00
CA GLU A 175 -7.96 27.50 -12.12
C GLU A 175 -8.40 27.50 -13.58
N TRP A 176 -9.05 26.41 -13.98
CA TRP A 176 -9.74 26.29 -15.25
C TRP A 176 -11.23 26.19 -14.96
N ASN A 177 -11.96 27.25 -15.29
CA ASN A 177 -13.40 27.32 -15.10
C ASN A 177 -14.12 26.94 -16.38
N ASN A 178 -15.23 26.22 -16.22
CA ASN A 178 -16.13 25.82 -17.30
C ASN A 178 -15.39 25.18 -18.48
N ILE A 179 -14.63 24.12 -18.20
CA ILE A 179 -13.77 23.44 -19.16
C ILE A 179 -14.62 22.99 -20.36
N PHE A 180 -14.21 23.42 -21.57
CA PHE A 180 -14.94 23.19 -22.83
C PHE A 180 -16.41 23.65 -22.82
N GLY A 181 -16.76 24.67 -22.01
CA GLY A 181 -18.12 25.19 -21.89
C GLY A 181 -19.06 24.34 -21.02
N THR A 182 -18.52 23.38 -20.27
CA THR A 182 -19.29 22.57 -19.31
C THR A 182 -19.38 23.25 -17.93
N GLU A 183 -20.09 22.66 -16.98
CA GLU A 183 -20.06 23.10 -15.57
C GLU A 183 -18.82 22.61 -14.81
N ILE A 184 -17.98 21.77 -15.44
CA ILE A 184 -16.79 21.20 -14.81
C ILE A 184 -15.70 22.26 -14.72
N SER A 185 -15.20 22.49 -13.52
CA SER A 185 -14.06 23.37 -13.23
C SER A 185 -13.03 22.60 -12.41
N GLU A 186 -11.75 22.92 -12.57
CA GLU A 186 -10.65 22.24 -11.88
C GLU A 186 -9.54 23.23 -11.53
N GLY A 187 -8.89 23.03 -10.38
CA GLY A 187 -7.84 23.91 -9.87
C GLY A 187 -6.56 23.16 -9.53
N LEU A 188 -5.42 23.84 -9.70
CA LEU A 188 -4.10 23.33 -9.36
C LEU A 188 -3.38 24.32 -8.45
N GLN A 189 -2.93 23.86 -7.29
CA GLN A 189 -2.07 24.61 -6.37
C GLN A 189 -0.63 24.07 -6.45
N PRO A 190 0.16 24.45 -7.47
CA PRO A 190 1.41 23.78 -7.80
C PRO A 190 2.41 23.69 -6.65
N PHE A 191 2.50 24.73 -5.81
CA PHE A 191 3.45 24.78 -4.70
C PHE A 191 2.98 24.05 -3.44
N TYR A 192 1.67 23.85 -3.29
CA TYR A 192 1.13 23.06 -2.18
C TYR A 192 1.23 21.55 -2.42
N LEU A 193 1.29 21.12 -3.68
CA LEU A 193 1.36 19.71 -4.03
C LEU A 193 2.66 19.04 -3.54
N PRO A 194 2.59 17.76 -3.10
CA PRO A 194 3.78 17.00 -2.69
C PRO A 194 4.89 16.96 -3.75
N GLY A 195 4.53 17.02 -5.04
CA GLY A 195 5.48 17.07 -6.15
C GLY A 195 6.45 18.25 -6.08
N PHE A 196 5.98 19.43 -5.65
CA PHE A 196 6.86 20.58 -5.44
C PHE A 196 7.85 20.34 -4.31
N VAL A 197 7.39 19.78 -3.19
CA VAL A 197 8.27 19.43 -2.06
C VAL A 197 9.36 18.44 -2.50
N PHE A 198 9.02 17.43 -3.31
CA PHE A 198 10.02 16.54 -3.89
C PHE A 198 11.05 17.29 -4.73
N LEU A 199 10.65 18.25 -5.58
CA LEU A 199 11.60 19.06 -6.35
C LEU A 199 12.53 19.88 -5.44
N VAL A 200 12.00 20.50 -4.38
CA VAL A 200 12.81 21.24 -3.41
C VAL A 200 13.85 20.32 -2.76
N VAL A 201 13.45 19.11 -2.36
CA VAL A 201 14.38 18.15 -1.74
C VAL A 201 15.39 17.61 -2.74
N ILE A 202 15.01 17.34 -3.98
CA ILE A 202 15.93 16.92 -5.05
C ILE A 202 17.02 17.98 -5.25
N VAL A 203 16.62 19.24 -5.41
CA VAL A 203 17.56 20.37 -5.57
C VAL A 203 18.46 20.51 -4.34
N SER A 204 17.89 20.43 -3.14
CA SER A 204 18.66 20.46 -1.88
C SER A 204 19.67 19.31 -1.81
N THR A 205 19.28 18.12 -2.26
CA THR A 205 20.13 16.91 -2.27
C THR A 205 21.32 17.08 -3.21
N TYR A 206 21.16 17.74 -4.36
CA TYR A 206 22.28 18.03 -5.26
C TYR A 206 23.40 18.81 -4.55
N PHE A 207 23.04 19.77 -3.69
CA PHE A 207 24.00 20.53 -2.89
C PHE A 207 24.59 19.70 -1.74
N ILE A 208 23.74 18.99 -0.98
CA ILE A 208 24.18 18.20 0.19
C ILE A 208 25.10 17.05 -0.23
N HIS A 209 24.82 16.40 -1.35
CA HIS A 209 25.63 15.30 -1.90
C HIS A 209 26.76 15.79 -2.80
N ARG A 210 26.81 17.10 -3.11
CA ARG A 210 27.81 17.72 -3.99
C ARG A 210 27.85 17.06 -5.38
N MET A 211 26.68 16.82 -5.96
CA MET A 211 26.56 16.14 -7.24
C MET A 211 27.11 16.99 -8.38
N THR A 212 27.81 16.35 -9.31
CA THR A 212 28.30 17.00 -10.54
C THR A 212 27.16 17.18 -11.54
N ARG A 213 27.35 18.07 -12.53
CA ARG A 213 26.36 18.28 -13.62
C ARG A 213 26.05 16.99 -14.38
N GLN A 214 27.05 16.12 -14.56
CA GLN A 214 26.89 14.82 -15.21
C GLN A 214 26.01 13.89 -14.37
N GLN A 215 26.23 13.83 -13.05
CA GLN A 215 25.40 13.03 -12.14
C GLN A 215 23.96 13.54 -12.09
N ILE A 216 23.76 14.86 -12.08
CA ILE A 216 22.43 15.47 -12.13
C ILE A 216 21.73 15.09 -13.44
N ALA A 217 22.39 15.27 -14.59
CA ALA A 217 21.82 14.88 -15.89
C ALA A 217 21.49 13.38 -15.97
N ALA A 218 22.36 12.52 -15.42
CA ALA A 218 22.12 11.09 -15.33
C ALA A 218 20.88 10.77 -14.48
N SER A 219 20.71 11.43 -13.33
CA SER A 219 19.54 11.23 -12.47
C SER A 219 18.22 11.61 -13.17
N TRP A 220 18.21 12.71 -13.92
CA TRP A 220 17.04 13.11 -14.72
C TRP A 220 16.76 12.13 -15.86
N ARG A 221 17.79 11.58 -16.51
CA ARG A 221 17.62 10.59 -17.57
C ARG A 221 16.98 9.31 -17.03
N ILE A 222 17.45 8.84 -15.88
CA ILE A 222 16.90 7.65 -15.20
C ILE A 222 15.45 7.90 -14.79
N ALA A 223 15.20 9.01 -14.09
CA ALA A 223 13.86 9.36 -13.62
C ALA A 223 12.87 9.56 -14.78
N GLY A 224 13.28 10.27 -15.85
CA GLY A 224 12.45 10.49 -17.03
C GLY A 224 12.06 9.18 -17.73
N GLY A 225 12.99 8.22 -17.81
CA GLY A 225 12.71 6.88 -18.33
C GLY A 225 11.66 6.13 -17.51
N GLN A 226 11.73 6.22 -16.17
CA GLN A 226 10.78 5.57 -15.26
C GLN A 226 9.39 6.22 -15.28
N ILE A 227 9.32 7.55 -15.39
CA ILE A 227 8.05 8.29 -15.40
C ILE A 227 7.23 7.99 -16.66
N LEU A 228 7.88 7.75 -17.81
CA LEU A 228 7.17 7.51 -19.08
C LEU A 228 6.16 6.37 -18.99
N GLY A 229 6.53 5.23 -18.37
CA GLY A 229 5.64 4.08 -18.24
C GLY A 229 4.41 4.37 -17.38
N ALA A 230 4.60 4.93 -16.18
CA ALA A 230 3.51 5.28 -15.28
C ALA A 230 2.66 6.45 -15.79
N GLY A 231 3.30 7.44 -16.44
CA GLY A 231 2.66 8.63 -16.98
C GLY A 231 1.71 8.32 -18.14
N ILE A 232 2.07 7.39 -19.02
CA ILE A 232 1.19 6.95 -20.12
C ILE A 232 -0.08 6.31 -19.54
N ALA A 233 0.04 5.43 -18.55
CA ALA A 233 -1.12 4.82 -17.91
C ALA A 233 -2.05 5.88 -17.30
N LEU A 234 -1.50 6.85 -16.56
CA LEU A 234 -2.27 7.95 -15.97
C LEU A 234 -2.93 8.85 -17.00
N LEU A 235 -2.27 9.12 -18.13
CA LEU A 235 -2.78 9.97 -19.21
C LEU A 235 -4.09 9.42 -19.81
N PHE A 236 -4.21 8.09 -19.91
CA PHE A 236 -5.44 7.45 -20.40
C PHE A 236 -6.43 7.17 -19.28
N ALA A 237 -5.94 6.78 -18.10
CA ALA A 237 -6.78 6.41 -16.98
C ALA A 237 -7.59 7.59 -16.41
N LEU A 238 -6.95 8.75 -16.18
CA LEU A 238 -7.62 9.90 -15.56
C LEU A 238 -8.80 10.43 -16.40
N PRO A 239 -8.67 10.66 -17.72
CA PRO A 239 -9.80 11.06 -18.55
C PRO A 239 -10.92 10.02 -18.56
N LEU A 240 -10.58 8.72 -18.64
CA LEU A 240 -11.59 7.66 -18.62
C LEU A 240 -12.39 7.67 -17.31
N VAL A 241 -11.72 7.88 -16.18
CA VAL A 241 -12.38 8.02 -14.88
C VAL A 241 -13.28 9.26 -14.86
N ARG A 242 -12.84 10.39 -15.43
CA ARG A 242 -13.70 11.59 -15.49
C ARG A 242 -14.91 11.38 -16.40
N VAL A 243 -14.78 10.69 -17.52
CA VAL A 243 -15.92 10.30 -18.37
C VAL A 243 -16.85 9.37 -17.60
N PHE A 244 -16.31 8.39 -16.88
CA PHE A 244 -17.08 7.45 -16.07
C PHE A 244 -17.90 8.17 -15.00
N ILE A 245 -17.29 9.08 -14.22
CA ILE A 245 -17.98 9.82 -13.15
C ILE A 245 -18.99 10.82 -13.73
N ASN A 246 -18.64 11.55 -14.78
CA ASN A 246 -19.49 12.57 -15.40
C ASN A 246 -20.34 12.00 -16.54
N SER A 247 -20.86 10.78 -16.37
CA SER A 247 -21.72 10.10 -17.36
C SER A 247 -23.21 10.23 -17.06
N GLY A 248 -23.59 11.12 -16.14
CA GLY A 248 -24.97 11.36 -15.73
C GLY A 248 -25.77 12.21 -16.72
N PRO A 249 -27.07 12.40 -16.45
CA PRO A 249 -27.98 13.17 -17.31
C PRO A 249 -27.61 14.65 -17.41
N GLU A 250 -26.79 15.17 -16.50
CA GLU A 250 -26.25 16.53 -16.56
C GLU A 250 -25.29 16.73 -17.74
N PHE A 251 -24.69 15.64 -18.23
CA PHE A 251 -23.63 15.67 -19.25
C PHE A 251 -23.99 14.90 -20.53
N ASN A 252 -25.15 14.25 -20.59
CA ASN A 252 -25.62 13.58 -21.80
C ASN A 252 -27.16 13.56 -21.92
N THR A 253 -27.65 13.21 -23.10
CA THR A 253 -29.08 13.25 -23.44
C THR A 253 -29.82 11.92 -23.22
N THR A 254 -29.19 10.91 -22.60
CA THR A 254 -29.79 9.57 -22.46
C THR A 254 -30.86 9.53 -21.36
N GLY A 255 -30.83 10.46 -20.40
CA GLY A 255 -31.70 10.46 -19.23
C GLY A 255 -31.39 9.34 -18.22
N LEU A 256 -30.28 8.61 -18.40
CA LEU A 256 -29.83 7.57 -17.50
C LEU A 256 -28.97 8.15 -16.38
N GLU A 257 -29.04 7.53 -15.21
CA GLU A 257 -28.11 7.79 -14.11
C GLU A 257 -26.66 7.54 -14.53
N SER A 258 -25.72 8.24 -13.89
CA SER A 258 -24.30 8.03 -14.17
C SER A 258 -23.87 6.57 -13.94
N MET A 259 -22.84 6.12 -14.65
CA MET A 259 -22.32 4.75 -14.55
C MET A 259 -22.00 4.32 -13.10
N PRO A 260 -21.33 5.13 -12.25
CA PRO A 260 -21.10 4.77 -10.84
C PRO A 260 -22.42 4.55 -10.06
N ILE A 261 -23.43 5.38 -10.31
CA ILE A 261 -24.72 5.31 -9.60
C ILE A 261 -25.52 4.09 -10.07
N THR A 262 -25.54 3.82 -11.38
CA THR A 262 -26.16 2.61 -11.93
C THR A 262 -25.51 1.34 -11.39
N LEU A 263 -24.17 1.31 -11.29
CA LEU A 263 -23.47 0.19 -10.65
C LEU A 263 -23.84 0.07 -9.17
N ALA A 264 -23.98 1.19 -8.46
CA ALA A 264 -24.35 1.19 -7.04
C ALA A 264 -25.74 0.60 -6.82
N GLU A 265 -26.70 0.87 -7.72
CA GLU A 265 -28.02 0.25 -7.73
C GLU A 265 -27.93 -1.27 -7.88
N GLY A 266 -27.18 -1.73 -8.87
CA GLY A 266 -26.98 -3.16 -9.10
C GLY A 266 -26.30 -3.85 -7.93
N ALA A 267 -25.25 -3.24 -7.37
CA ALA A 267 -24.52 -3.75 -6.22
C ALA A 267 -25.39 -3.84 -4.96
N ALA A 268 -26.17 -2.79 -4.68
CA ALA A 268 -27.11 -2.76 -3.57
C ALA A 268 -28.21 -3.83 -3.74
N ALA A 269 -28.73 -4.01 -4.95
CA ALA A 269 -29.74 -5.02 -5.24
C ALA A 269 -29.21 -6.47 -5.13
N LEU A 270 -27.96 -6.71 -5.54
CA LEU A 270 -27.37 -8.05 -5.56
C LEU A 270 -26.83 -8.50 -4.21
N ALA A 271 -26.14 -7.61 -3.48
CA ALA A 271 -25.44 -7.97 -2.25
C ALA A 271 -26.06 -7.33 -0.99
N GLY A 272 -26.77 -6.22 -1.11
CA GLY A 272 -27.37 -5.51 0.01
C GLY A 272 -26.35 -5.26 1.13
N ASN A 273 -26.74 -5.63 2.36
CA ASN A 273 -25.92 -5.44 3.57
C ASN A 273 -24.60 -6.22 3.58
N GLU A 274 -24.42 -7.18 2.65
CA GLU A 274 -23.18 -7.94 2.44
C GLU A 274 -22.11 -7.18 1.68
N TRP A 275 -22.46 -6.04 1.08
CA TRP A 275 -21.56 -5.25 0.26
C TRP A 275 -20.22 -4.83 0.91
N PRO A 276 -20.15 -4.44 2.21
CA PRO A 276 -18.87 -4.09 2.85
C PRO A 276 -17.82 -5.21 2.79
N PHE A 277 -18.24 -6.48 2.73
CA PHE A 277 -17.34 -7.62 2.58
C PHE A 277 -16.71 -7.68 1.17
N PHE A 278 -17.46 -7.27 0.14
CA PHE A 278 -17.03 -7.29 -1.26
C PHE A 278 -16.29 -6.03 -1.71
N ALA A 279 -16.54 -4.89 -1.06
CA ALA A 279 -15.90 -3.61 -1.37
C ALA A 279 -14.36 -3.66 -1.53
N PRO A 280 -13.55 -4.27 -0.64
CA PRO A 280 -12.09 -4.32 -0.86
C PRO A 280 -11.67 -5.07 -2.13
N TRP A 281 -12.48 -6.02 -2.62
CA TRP A 281 -12.18 -6.74 -3.84
C TRP A 281 -12.36 -5.87 -5.08
N ILE A 282 -13.34 -4.97 -5.07
CA ILE A 282 -13.49 -3.96 -6.12
C ILE A 282 -12.30 -3.00 -6.10
N GLY A 283 -11.84 -2.60 -4.91
CA GLY A 283 -10.63 -1.81 -4.73
C GLY A 283 -9.43 -2.48 -5.36
N ALA A 284 -9.22 -3.75 -5.01
CA ALA A 284 -8.12 -4.56 -5.51
C ALA A 284 -8.19 -4.75 -7.04
N LEU A 285 -9.38 -4.99 -7.59
CA LEU A 285 -9.62 -5.09 -9.02
C LEU A 285 -9.30 -3.79 -9.75
N GLY A 286 -9.77 -2.65 -9.23
CA GLY A 286 -9.50 -1.35 -9.79
C GLY A 286 -8.01 -1.03 -9.82
N ALA A 287 -7.30 -1.33 -8.72
CA ALA A 287 -5.86 -1.17 -8.66
C ALA A 287 -5.14 -2.11 -9.63
N PHE A 288 -5.53 -3.39 -9.68
CA PHE A 288 -4.99 -4.40 -10.60
C PHE A 288 -5.04 -3.95 -12.07
N ILE A 289 -6.21 -3.47 -12.52
CA ILE A 289 -6.44 -3.04 -13.91
C ILE A 289 -5.73 -1.71 -14.19
N ALA A 290 -5.97 -0.70 -13.36
CA ALA A 290 -5.48 0.67 -13.61
C ALA A 290 -4.00 0.83 -13.30
N GLY A 291 -3.46 -0.07 -12.49
CA GLY A 291 -2.12 0.02 -11.99
C GLY A 291 -1.91 1.14 -10.96
N SER A 292 -2.94 1.53 -10.22
CA SER A 292 -2.77 2.58 -9.21
C SER A 292 -3.92 2.56 -8.22
N ASN A 293 -3.57 2.63 -6.93
CA ASN A 293 -4.56 2.82 -5.88
C ASN A 293 -5.30 4.15 -6.06
N THR A 294 -4.59 5.22 -6.44
CA THR A 294 -5.20 6.54 -6.68
C THR A 294 -6.24 6.45 -7.79
N VAL A 295 -5.92 5.79 -8.90
CA VAL A 295 -6.88 5.63 -10.00
C VAL A 295 -8.05 4.76 -9.55
N SER A 296 -7.82 3.65 -8.84
CA SER A 296 -8.90 2.81 -8.29
C SER A 296 -9.88 3.61 -7.42
N ASN A 297 -9.34 4.46 -6.54
CA ASN A 297 -10.15 5.29 -5.65
C ASN A 297 -10.91 6.37 -6.41
N LEU A 298 -10.27 7.05 -7.37
CA LEU A 298 -10.97 8.00 -8.22
C LEU A 298 -12.11 7.33 -8.99
N THR A 299 -11.89 6.14 -9.55
CA THR A 299 -12.93 5.41 -10.30
C THR A 299 -14.11 5.01 -9.41
N PHE A 300 -13.84 4.41 -8.25
CA PHE A 300 -14.86 3.63 -7.55
C PHE A 300 -15.33 4.22 -6.22
N ALA A 301 -14.69 5.26 -5.67
CA ALA A 301 -15.12 5.82 -4.39
C ALA A 301 -16.57 6.34 -4.43
N LEU A 302 -16.99 6.99 -5.52
CA LEU A 302 -18.38 7.43 -5.69
C LEU A 302 -19.36 6.25 -5.74
N PHE A 303 -19.02 5.21 -6.51
CA PHE A 303 -19.79 3.98 -6.57
C PHE A 303 -19.95 3.33 -5.18
N GLN A 304 -18.86 3.25 -4.42
CA GLN A 304 -18.85 2.65 -3.09
C GLN A 304 -19.66 3.48 -2.08
N PHE A 305 -19.52 4.81 -2.14
CA PHE A 305 -20.30 5.74 -1.33
C PHE A 305 -21.79 5.59 -1.62
N ALA A 306 -22.19 5.65 -2.89
CA ALA A 306 -23.60 5.53 -3.29
C ALA A 306 -24.19 4.15 -2.96
N THR A 307 -23.39 3.08 -3.07
CA THR A 307 -23.85 1.73 -2.68
C THR A 307 -24.13 1.69 -1.19
N ALA A 308 -23.24 2.26 -0.37
CA ALA A 308 -23.40 2.32 1.08
C ALA A 308 -24.64 3.11 1.50
N GLU A 309 -24.89 4.27 0.89
CA GLU A 309 -26.10 5.05 1.16
C GLU A 309 -27.38 4.26 0.86
N ARG A 310 -27.40 3.54 -0.27
CA ARG A 310 -28.57 2.76 -0.70
C ARG A 310 -28.91 1.59 0.21
N ILE A 311 -27.89 0.94 0.79
CA ILE A 311 -28.09 -0.17 1.74
C ILE A 311 -28.21 0.31 3.19
N GLY A 312 -28.15 1.63 3.44
CA GLY A 312 -28.18 2.20 4.79
C GLY A 312 -26.92 1.90 5.62
N ALA A 313 -25.80 1.56 4.96
CA ALA A 313 -24.52 1.37 5.61
C ALA A 313 -23.79 2.72 5.78
N ILE A 314 -22.76 2.71 6.62
CA ILE A 314 -21.92 3.87 6.90
C ILE A 314 -20.97 4.12 5.70
N PRO A 315 -21.16 5.17 4.88
CA PRO A 315 -20.43 5.32 3.62
C PRO A 315 -18.92 5.45 3.78
N GLU A 316 -18.44 6.13 4.82
CA GLU A 316 -17.00 6.29 5.00
C GLU A 316 -16.31 4.96 5.33
N ILE A 317 -17.01 3.94 5.88
CA ILE A 317 -16.42 2.60 6.09
C ILE A 317 -16.27 1.87 4.76
N VAL A 318 -17.29 1.92 3.91
CA VAL A 318 -17.29 1.23 2.60
C VAL A 318 -16.26 1.87 1.67
N VAL A 319 -16.15 3.20 1.67
CA VAL A 319 -15.10 3.92 0.94
C VAL A 319 -13.72 3.65 1.53
N ALA A 320 -13.57 3.56 2.86
CA ALA A 320 -12.29 3.21 3.47
C ALA A 320 -11.83 1.81 3.08
N VAL A 321 -12.70 0.80 3.16
CA VAL A 321 -12.32 -0.58 2.83
C VAL A 321 -12.05 -0.77 1.33
N GLN A 322 -12.68 0.02 0.46
CA GLN A 322 -12.31 0.13 -0.96
C GLN A 322 -10.86 0.62 -1.12
N ALA A 323 -10.47 1.70 -0.43
CA ALA A 323 -9.13 2.26 -0.52
C ALA A 323 -8.06 1.29 0.01
N VAL A 324 -8.39 0.55 1.08
CA VAL A 324 -7.57 -0.54 1.62
C VAL A 324 -7.43 -1.66 0.59
N GLY A 325 -8.52 -2.04 -0.06
CA GLY A 325 -8.54 -3.00 -1.15
C GLY A 325 -7.68 -2.58 -2.33
N GLY A 326 -7.73 -1.31 -2.74
CA GLY A 326 -6.87 -0.78 -3.79
C GLY A 326 -5.38 -0.81 -3.45
N ALA A 327 -5.02 -0.55 -2.19
CA ALA A 327 -3.67 -0.76 -1.71
C ALA A 327 -3.26 -2.25 -1.74
N ALA A 328 -4.18 -3.17 -1.40
CA ALA A 328 -3.91 -4.61 -1.50
C ALA A 328 -3.73 -5.07 -2.96
N GLY A 329 -4.55 -4.56 -3.89
CA GLY A 329 -4.47 -4.87 -5.32
C GLY A 329 -3.13 -4.49 -5.96
N ASN A 330 -2.46 -3.45 -5.45
CA ASN A 330 -1.12 -3.07 -5.91
C ASN A 330 -0.06 -4.18 -5.78
N MET A 331 -0.28 -5.19 -4.93
CA MET A 331 0.63 -6.35 -4.81
C MET A 331 0.61 -7.25 -6.06
N ILE A 332 -0.47 -7.22 -6.84
CA ILE A 332 -0.65 -8.07 -8.03
C ILE A 332 -0.72 -7.28 -9.33
N THR A 333 -0.45 -5.99 -9.30
CA THR A 333 -0.50 -5.17 -10.51
C THR A 333 0.68 -5.46 -11.43
N VAL A 334 0.39 -5.63 -12.72
CA VAL A 334 1.42 -6.00 -13.71
C VAL A 334 2.51 -4.94 -13.79
N HIS A 335 2.17 -3.65 -13.82
CA HIS A 335 3.16 -2.57 -13.92
C HIS A 335 4.11 -2.51 -12.69
N ASN A 336 3.64 -2.81 -11.47
CA ASN A 336 4.50 -2.86 -10.28
C ASN A 336 5.40 -4.10 -10.32
N VAL A 337 4.84 -5.25 -10.66
CA VAL A 337 5.60 -6.50 -10.71
C VAL A 337 6.65 -6.45 -11.81
N VAL A 338 6.33 -5.92 -13.00
CA VAL A 338 7.29 -5.71 -14.08
C VAL A 338 8.40 -4.75 -13.64
N ALA A 339 8.06 -3.63 -13.00
CA ALA A 339 9.04 -2.67 -12.51
C ALA A 339 9.97 -3.28 -11.45
N ALA A 340 9.42 -4.03 -10.49
CA ALA A 340 10.19 -4.71 -9.46
C ALA A 340 11.08 -5.83 -10.05
N SER A 341 10.54 -6.65 -10.96
CA SER A 341 11.30 -7.69 -11.66
C SER A 341 12.46 -7.10 -12.47
N ALA A 342 12.27 -5.93 -13.09
CA ALA A 342 13.32 -5.26 -13.84
C ALA A 342 14.51 -4.82 -12.95
N THR A 343 14.26 -4.42 -11.69
CA THR A 343 15.35 -3.97 -10.80
C THR A 343 16.22 -5.10 -10.27
N VAL A 344 15.68 -6.32 -10.21
CA VAL A 344 16.41 -7.51 -9.72
C VAL A 344 16.72 -8.52 -10.83
N GLY A 345 16.50 -8.17 -12.09
CA GLY A 345 16.83 -9.02 -13.24
C GLY A 345 15.91 -10.23 -13.45
N LEU A 346 14.68 -10.22 -12.93
CA LEU A 346 13.69 -11.29 -13.04
C LEU A 346 12.65 -11.07 -14.17
N LEU A 347 13.05 -10.37 -15.24
CA LEU A 347 12.18 -10.14 -16.40
C LEU A 347 11.70 -11.46 -17.03
N GLY A 348 10.42 -11.55 -17.37
CA GLY A 348 9.81 -12.76 -17.91
C GLY A 348 9.34 -13.76 -16.84
N ARG A 349 9.53 -13.46 -15.55
CA ARG A 349 9.09 -14.29 -14.40
C ARG A 349 7.97 -13.66 -13.58
N GLU A 350 7.30 -12.64 -14.12
CA GLU A 350 6.26 -11.87 -13.44
C GLU A 350 5.10 -12.78 -12.99
N GLY A 351 4.73 -13.77 -13.81
CA GLY A 351 3.70 -14.74 -13.45
C GLY A 351 4.04 -15.56 -12.21
N ALA A 352 5.31 -15.89 -11.99
CA ALA A 352 5.75 -16.62 -10.81
C ALA A 352 5.71 -15.74 -9.54
N LEU A 353 6.01 -14.44 -9.67
CA LEU A 353 5.82 -13.48 -8.58
C LEU A 353 4.33 -13.27 -8.28
N LEU A 354 3.50 -13.07 -9.30
CA LEU A 354 2.05 -12.86 -9.13
C LEU A 354 1.36 -14.01 -8.40
N ARG A 355 1.72 -15.26 -8.71
CA ARG A 355 1.20 -16.44 -7.99
C ARG A 355 1.55 -16.44 -6.51
N LYS A 356 2.66 -15.82 -6.12
CA LYS A 356 3.06 -15.68 -4.71
C LYS A 356 2.36 -14.46 -4.08
N THR A 357 2.28 -13.32 -4.76
CA THR A 357 1.72 -12.08 -4.22
C THR A 357 0.19 -12.04 -4.17
N ILE A 358 -0.50 -12.91 -4.91
CA ILE A 358 -1.97 -13.06 -4.79
C ILE A 358 -2.39 -13.61 -3.42
N ILE A 359 -1.51 -14.36 -2.75
CA ILE A 359 -1.79 -14.94 -1.43
C ILE A 359 -1.91 -13.85 -0.35
N PRO A 360 -0.92 -12.95 -0.14
CA PRO A 360 -1.06 -11.84 0.80
C PRO A 360 -2.19 -10.88 0.40
N MET A 361 -2.42 -10.65 -0.90
CA MET A 361 -3.55 -9.82 -1.37
C MET A 361 -4.89 -10.40 -0.93
N THR A 362 -5.10 -11.70 -1.15
CA THR A 362 -6.32 -12.41 -0.76
C THR A 362 -6.56 -12.33 0.75
N TYR A 363 -5.52 -12.58 1.55
CA TYR A 363 -5.59 -12.39 3.01
C TYR A 363 -6.01 -10.97 3.37
N TYR A 364 -5.39 -9.95 2.75
CA TYR A 364 -5.64 -8.54 3.02
C TYR A 364 -7.09 -8.14 2.71
N CYS A 365 -7.64 -8.60 1.59
CA CYS A 365 -9.03 -8.33 1.21
C CYS A 365 -10.02 -9.06 2.12
N LEU A 366 -9.76 -10.33 2.46
CA LEU A 366 -10.61 -11.11 3.36
C LEU A 366 -10.68 -10.50 4.75
N ILE A 367 -9.54 -10.18 5.36
CA ILE A 367 -9.51 -9.59 6.71
C ILE A 367 -10.16 -8.21 6.71
N SER A 368 -9.84 -7.35 5.74
CA SER A 368 -10.36 -5.98 5.69
C SER A 368 -11.87 -5.96 5.41
N GLY A 369 -12.35 -6.81 4.50
CA GLY A 369 -13.78 -6.96 4.20
C GLY A 369 -14.56 -7.52 5.38
N SER A 370 -14.00 -8.51 6.07
CA SER A 370 -14.61 -9.07 7.30
C SER A 370 -14.71 -8.01 8.40
N LEU A 371 -13.63 -7.25 8.64
CA LEU A 371 -13.60 -6.20 9.65
C LEU A 371 -14.55 -5.05 9.30
N ALA A 372 -14.59 -4.60 8.04
CA ALA A 372 -15.52 -3.58 7.58
C ALA A 372 -16.98 -4.02 7.75
N TYR A 373 -17.30 -5.27 7.41
CA TYR A 373 -18.62 -5.82 7.63
C TYR A 373 -19.00 -5.84 9.11
N ILE A 374 -18.12 -6.34 9.99
CA ILE A 374 -18.34 -6.38 11.44
C ILE A 374 -18.53 -4.95 11.98
N TRP A 375 -17.81 -3.98 11.44
CA TRP A 375 -17.94 -2.58 11.85
C TRP A 375 -19.32 -2.00 11.48
N VAL A 376 -19.84 -2.34 10.29
CA VAL A 376 -21.16 -1.87 9.84
C VAL A 376 -22.31 -2.62 10.53
N ASN A 377 -22.24 -3.95 10.62
CA ASN A 377 -23.37 -4.81 11.00
C ASN A 377 -23.26 -5.41 12.42
N GLY A 378 -22.14 -5.18 13.11
CA GLY A 378 -21.86 -5.77 14.41
C GLY A 378 -21.42 -7.23 14.36
N ILE A 379 -21.05 -7.76 15.54
CA ILE A 379 -20.65 -9.16 15.72
C ILE A 379 -21.91 -10.01 15.86
N GLY A 380 -22.01 -11.07 15.05
CA GLY A 380 -23.17 -11.96 15.05
C GLY A 380 -22.99 -13.15 14.10
N LEU A 381 -24.06 -13.90 13.85
CA LEU A 381 -24.04 -15.00 12.88
C LEU A 381 -24.24 -14.44 11.47
N ASN A 382 -23.18 -13.81 10.95
CA ASN A 382 -23.19 -13.07 9.69
C ASN A 382 -21.90 -13.33 8.89
N LEU A 383 -21.89 -12.96 7.60
CA LEU A 383 -20.80 -13.28 6.68
C LEU A 383 -19.45 -12.75 7.19
N GLY A 384 -19.39 -11.51 7.65
CA GLY A 384 -18.15 -10.90 8.15
C GLY A 384 -17.58 -11.63 9.36
N THR A 385 -18.42 -11.95 10.35
CA THR A 385 -17.97 -12.68 11.55
C THR A 385 -17.56 -14.10 11.22
N ILE A 386 -18.33 -14.81 10.39
CA ILE A 386 -18.02 -16.18 9.96
C ILE A 386 -16.70 -16.19 9.17
N ALA A 387 -16.53 -15.30 8.20
CA ALA A 387 -15.31 -15.20 7.41
C ALA A 387 -14.08 -14.85 8.28
N PHE A 388 -14.23 -13.91 9.23
CA PHE A 388 -13.18 -13.58 10.19
C PHE A 388 -12.76 -14.80 11.02
N LEU A 389 -13.73 -15.51 11.60
CA LEU A 389 -13.47 -16.70 12.43
C LEU A 389 -12.87 -17.85 11.62
N LEU A 390 -13.35 -18.07 10.40
CA LEU A 390 -12.80 -19.07 9.49
C LEU A 390 -11.37 -18.71 9.09
N LEU A 391 -11.08 -17.45 8.76
CA LEU A 391 -9.73 -17.00 8.45
C LEU A 391 -8.80 -17.20 9.66
N ALA A 392 -9.24 -16.81 10.86
CA ALA A 392 -8.49 -17.04 12.09
C ALA A 392 -8.25 -18.53 12.35
N ALA A 393 -9.28 -19.38 12.18
CA ALA A 393 -9.18 -20.83 12.33
C ALA A 393 -8.20 -21.43 11.32
N VAL A 394 -8.26 -21.04 10.05
CA VAL A 394 -7.33 -21.47 9.00
C VAL A 394 -5.90 -21.08 9.35
N LEU A 395 -5.67 -19.84 9.80
CA LEU A 395 -4.35 -19.38 10.22
C LEU A 395 -3.82 -20.18 11.43
N VAL A 396 -4.68 -20.44 12.43
CA VAL A 396 -4.31 -21.25 13.60
C VAL A 396 -4.01 -22.69 13.21
N VAL A 397 -4.86 -23.33 12.39
CA VAL A 397 -4.65 -24.70 11.91
C VAL A 397 -3.39 -24.78 11.07
N ALA A 398 -3.14 -23.80 10.19
CA ALA A 398 -1.91 -23.71 9.42
C ALA A 398 -0.70 -23.66 10.36
N VAL A 399 -0.69 -22.75 11.34
CA VAL A 399 0.39 -22.65 12.35
C VAL A 399 0.59 -23.96 13.10
N LEU A 400 -0.46 -24.65 13.52
CA LEU A 400 -0.37 -25.91 14.25
C LEU A 400 0.13 -27.07 13.37
N ALA A 401 -0.37 -27.19 12.14
CA ALA A 401 0.08 -28.19 11.17
C ALA A 401 1.55 -27.99 10.82
N ILE A 402 1.92 -26.74 10.59
CA ILE A 402 3.28 -26.31 10.31
C ILE A 402 4.22 -26.64 11.48
N ARG A 403 3.83 -26.33 12.73
CA ARG A 403 4.62 -26.71 13.92
C ARG A 403 4.81 -28.22 14.08
N ARG A 404 3.76 -29.00 13.79
CA ARG A 404 3.83 -30.47 13.82
C ARG A 404 4.75 -31.04 12.74
N SER A 405 4.77 -30.44 11.56
CA SER A 405 5.69 -30.82 10.48
C SER A 405 7.13 -30.51 10.84
N ALA A 406 7.40 -29.32 11.40
CA ALA A 406 8.74 -28.93 11.86
C ALA A 406 9.26 -29.88 12.97
N ALA A 407 8.40 -30.32 13.89
CA ALA A 407 8.77 -31.28 14.93
C ALA A 407 9.04 -32.71 14.42
N ARG A 408 8.65 -33.02 13.17
CA ARG A 408 8.84 -34.33 12.53
C ARG A 408 9.98 -34.34 11.51
N ALA A 409 10.55 -33.18 11.18
CA ALA A 409 11.70 -33.11 10.28
C ALA A 409 12.92 -33.76 10.97
N PRO A 410 13.65 -34.65 10.29
CA PRO A 410 14.88 -35.22 10.83
C PRO A 410 15.86 -34.09 11.17
N ALA A 411 16.58 -34.23 12.29
CA ALA A 411 17.61 -33.27 12.68
C ALA A 411 18.61 -33.11 11.53
N PRO A 412 19.10 -31.89 11.24
CA PRO A 412 20.14 -31.71 10.25
C PRO A 412 21.32 -32.59 10.65
N GLU A 413 21.78 -33.44 9.73
CA GLU A 413 23.02 -34.19 9.92
C GLU A 413 24.10 -33.18 10.29
N SER A 414 24.66 -33.33 11.49
CA SER A 414 25.83 -32.57 11.88
C SER A 414 26.88 -32.82 10.80
N GLU A 415 27.30 -31.78 10.10
CA GLU A 415 28.53 -31.83 9.30
C GLU A 415 29.67 -32.16 10.29
N THR A 416 29.93 -33.46 10.42
CA THR A 416 31.14 -33.96 11.03
C THR A 416 32.28 -33.48 10.15
N THR A 417 32.98 -32.49 10.69
CA THR A 417 34.32 -32.03 10.33
C THR A 417 35.17 -33.18 9.79
N ARG A 418 35.55 -33.08 8.52
CA ARG A 418 36.77 -33.70 7.98
C ARG A 418 37.44 -32.78 7.00
#